data_AF-A0A820BJ74-F1
#
_entry.id   AF-A0A820BJ74-F1
#
_cell.length_a   1.000
_cell.length_b   1.000
_cell.length_c   1.000
_cell.angle_alpha   90.00
_cell.angle_beta   90.00
_cell.angle_gamma   90.00
#
_symmetry.space_group_name_H-M   'P 1'
#
loop_
_entity.id
_entity.type
_entity.pdbx_description
1 polymer ?
#
loop_
_entity_poly.entity_id
_entity_poly.type
_entity_poly.pdbx_seq_one_letter_code
_entity_poly.pdbx_strand_id
1 'polypeptide(L)'
;MLNRHLRSHSGIRPYRCTMCNTYFSRSDHLSTHLRTHTGEKPYTCPQCSYTACRRDMITRHLKIHMKQQRSERKNATSSFALSNEF
;
A
#
# COMPACT_ATOMS: atom_id res chain seq x y z
N MET A 1 -8.79 1.78 -25.45
CA MET A 1 -7.56 1.75 -24.61
C MET A 1 -6.29 1.33 -25.37
N LEU A 2 -6.31 1.25 -26.71
CA LEU A 2 -5.16 0.84 -27.52
C LEU A 2 -3.99 1.85 -27.45
N ASN A 3 -4.27 3.15 -27.59
CA ASN A 3 -3.23 4.20 -27.54
C ASN A 3 -2.39 4.20 -26.25
N ARG A 4 -2.98 3.86 -25.10
CA ARG A 4 -2.24 3.75 -23.83
C ARG A 4 -1.34 2.50 -23.80
N HIS A 5 -1.83 1.39 -24.33
CA HIS A 5 -1.05 0.15 -24.44
C HIS A 5 0.09 0.30 -25.46
N LEU A 6 -0.17 0.94 -26.61
CA LEU A 6 0.88 1.20 -27.61
C LEU A 6 2.01 2.11 -27.09
N ARG A 7 1.73 3.00 -26.13
CA ARG A 7 2.77 3.79 -25.45
C ARG A 7 3.77 2.94 -24.66
N SER A 8 3.38 1.75 -24.17
CA SER A 8 4.35 0.87 -23.50
C SER A 8 5.29 0.18 -24.47
N HIS A 9 4.84 -0.10 -25.70
CA HIS A 9 5.68 -0.70 -26.75
C HIS A 9 6.61 0.32 -27.39
N SER A 10 6.12 1.54 -27.62
CA SER A 10 6.89 2.62 -28.26
C SER A 10 7.84 3.37 -27.32
N GLY A 11 7.79 3.11 -26.02
CA GLY A 11 8.62 3.82 -25.03
C GLY A 11 8.26 5.30 -24.82
N ILE A 12 7.17 5.79 -25.42
CA ILE A 12 6.75 7.19 -25.33
C ILE A 12 6.30 7.51 -23.89
N ARG A 13 6.99 8.45 -23.26
CA ARG A 13 6.73 8.91 -21.89
C ARG A 13 6.46 10.42 -21.85
N PRO A 14 5.24 10.86 -22.18
CA PRO A 14 4.94 12.28 -22.38
C PRO A 14 4.83 13.06 -21.05
N TYR A 15 4.74 12.37 -19.91
CA TYR A 15 4.54 13.01 -18.61
C TYR A 15 5.87 13.13 -17.87
N ARG A 16 6.42 14.35 -17.80
CA ARG A 16 7.67 14.65 -17.10
C ARG A 16 7.40 15.08 -15.67
N CYS A 17 8.24 14.63 -14.72
CA CYS A 17 8.25 15.18 -13.37
C CYS A 17 8.85 16.60 -13.35
N THR A 18 8.25 17.51 -12.60
CA THR A 18 8.74 18.89 -12.47
C THR A 18 9.89 19.00 -11.46
N MET A 19 10.00 18.05 -10.53
CA MET A 19 10.97 18.05 -9.43
C MET A 19 12.21 17.20 -9.74
N CYS A 20 12.14 16.31 -10.73
CA CYS A 20 13.26 15.48 -11.16
C CYS A 20 13.14 15.13 -12.65
N ASN A 21 14.20 14.59 -13.25
CA ASN A 21 14.21 14.30 -14.69
C ASN A 21 13.55 12.95 -15.06
N THR A 22 12.57 12.50 -14.28
CA THR A 22 11.87 11.23 -14.50
C THR A 22 10.66 11.42 -15.42
N TYR A 23 10.48 10.50 -16.36
CA TYR A 23 9.38 10.51 -17.32
C TYR A 23 8.46 9.30 -17.13
N PHE A 24 7.16 9.51 -17.30
CA PHE A 24 6.10 8.52 -17.15
C PHE A 24 5.26 8.42 -18.42
N SER A 25 4.79 7.21 -18.73
CA SER A 25 3.87 6.95 -19.85
C SER A 25 2.42 7.30 -19.52
N ARG A 26 2.11 7.49 -18.24
CA ARG A 26 0.77 7.77 -17.73
C ARG A 26 0.77 8.89 -16.68
N SER A 27 -0.28 9.71 -16.69
CA SER A 27 -0.46 10.82 -15.75
C SER A 27 -0.69 10.37 -14.32
N ASP A 28 -1.42 9.27 -14.09
CA ASP A 28 -1.67 8.73 -12.76
C ASP A 28 -0.36 8.26 -12.09
N HIS A 29 0.56 7.69 -12.87
CA HIS A 29 1.88 7.32 -12.38
C HIS A 29 2.70 8.55 -11.99
N LEU A 30 2.70 9.60 -12.81
CA LEU A 30 3.33 10.88 -12.46
C LEU A 30 2.73 11.47 -11.17
N SER A 31 1.40 11.51 -11.04
CA SER A 31 0.73 12.03 -9.84
C SER A 31 1.14 11.26 -8.58
N THR A 32 1.15 9.92 -8.63
CA THR A 32 1.62 9.11 -7.50
C THR A 32 3.11 9.30 -7.20
N HIS A 33 3.92 9.56 -8.22
CA HIS A 33 5.35 9.84 -8.07
C HIS A 33 5.58 11.21 -7.43
N LEU A 34 4.80 12.24 -7.76
CA LEU A 34 4.95 13.55 -7.12
C LEU A 34 4.79 13.49 -5.60
N ARG A 35 4.01 12.54 -5.08
CA ARG A 35 3.90 12.27 -3.63
C ARG A 35 5.21 11.86 -2.97
N THR A 36 6.19 11.33 -3.72
CA THR A 36 7.52 11.03 -3.17
C THR A 36 8.36 12.28 -2.96
N HIS A 37 8.06 13.36 -3.68
CA HIS A 37 8.72 14.65 -3.49
C HIS A 37 8.05 15.47 -2.39
N THR A 38 6.72 15.47 -2.34
CA THR A 38 5.96 16.22 -1.32
C THR A 38 5.89 15.48 0.02
N GLY A 39 6.20 14.19 0.06
CA GLY A 39 6.06 13.36 1.25
C GLY A 39 4.61 13.05 1.62
N GLU A 40 3.65 13.35 0.74
CA GLU A 40 2.22 13.13 0.98
C GLU A 40 1.91 11.63 1.09
N LYS A 41 1.34 11.22 2.22
CA LYS A 41 0.96 9.82 2.49
C LYS A 41 -0.51 9.74 2.87
N PRO A 42 -1.43 9.78 1.89
CA PRO A 42 -2.86 9.84 2.16
C PRO A 42 -3.45 8.52 2.67
N TYR A 43 -2.69 7.43 2.64
CA TYR A 43 -3.16 6.12 3.07
C TYR A 43 -2.61 5.75 4.44
N THR A 44 -3.45 5.75 5.45
CA THR A 44 -3.09 5.39 6.83
C THR A 44 -3.61 4.01 7.19
N CYS A 45 -2.80 3.24 7.91
CA CYS A 45 -3.23 1.97 8.48
C CYS A 45 -4.15 2.21 9.69
N PRO A 46 -5.29 1.53 9.80
CA PRO A 46 -6.15 1.66 10.97
C PRO A 46 -5.63 0.88 12.19
N GLN A 47 -4.73 -0.09 11.98
CA GLN A 47 -4.22 -0.97 13.04
C GLN A 47 -2.86 -0.51 13.61
N CYS A 48 -2.16 0.40 12.92
CA CYS A 48 -0.88 0.94 13.38
C CYS A 48 -0.58 2.31 12.75
N SER A 49 0.50 2.97 13.15
CA SER A 49 0.91 4.28 12.63
C SER A 49 1.54 4.26 11.22
N TYR A 50 1.48 3.13 10.51
CA TYR A 50 2.05 3.03 9.17
C TYR A 50 1.23 3.84 8.16
N THR A 51 1.93 4.69 7.39
CA THR A 51 1.34 5.50 6.32
C THR A 51 2.03 5.23 4.98
N ALA A 52 1.27 5.31 3.89
CA ALA A 52 1.74 5.04 2.54
C ALA A 52 1.28 6.13 1.55
N CYS A 53 2.12 6.38 0.54
CA CYS A 53 1.80 7.30 -0.56
C CYS A 53 0.90 6.68 -1.64
N ARG A 54 0.80 5.34 -1.67
CA ARG A 54 0.05 4.56 -2.68
C ARG A 54 -0.86 3.50 -2.06
N ARG A 55 -1.97 3.20 -2.76
CA ARG A 55 -3.00 2.25 -2.32
C ARG A 55 -2.51 0.80 -2.27
N ASP A 56 -1.71 0.37 -3.25
CA ASP A 56 -1.17 -0.98 -3.31
C ASP A 56 -0.21 -1.27 -2.14
N MET A 57 0.55 -0.25 -1.70
CA MET A 57 1.43 -0.36 -0.54
C MET A 57 0.66 -0.60 0.75
N ILE A 58 -0.38 0.20 1.02
CA ILE A 58 -1.22 -0.02 2.22
C ILE A 58 -1.98 -1.36 2.12
N THR A 59 -2.47 -1.73 0.95
CA THR A 59 -3.19 -3.01 0.74
C THR A 59 -2.29 -4.21 1.06
N ARG A 60 -1.02 -4.16 0.64
CA ARG A 60 -0.03 -5.18 0.98
C ARG A 60 0.30 -5.17 2.47
N HIS A 61 0.43 -3.99 3.07
CA HIS A 61 0.69 -3.84 4.50
C HIS A 61 -0.44 -4.44 5.36
N LEU A 62 -1.71 -4.20 5.02
CA LEU A 62 -2.87 -4.72 5.76
C LEU A 62 -2.86 -6.26 5.86
N LYS A 63 -2.27 -6.96 4.89
CA LYS A 63 -2.13 -8.42 4.93
C LYS A 63 -1.24 -8.91 6.07
N ILE A 64 -0.33 -8.07 6.59
CA ILE A 64 0.52 -8.40 7.74
C ILE A 64 -0.35 -8.50 9.00
N HIS A 65 -1.25 -7.54 9.21
CA HIS A 65 -2.21 -7.56 10.33
C HIS A 65 -3.17 -8.73 10.25
N MET A 66 -3.62 -9.11 9.05
CA MET A 66 -4.46 -10.31 8.87
C MET A 66 -3.74 -11.61 9.27
N LYS A 67 -2.41 -11.68 9.09
CA LYS A 67 -1.60 -12.82 9.57
C LYS A 67 -1.43 -12.79 11.09
N GLN A 68 -1.24 -11.62 11.68
CA GLN A 68 -1.10 -11.43 13.14
C GLN A 68 -2.40 -11.76 13.89
N GLN A 69 -3.57 -11.38 13.35
CA GLN A 69 -4.86 -11.73 13.95
C GLN A 69 -5.14 -13.25 13.98
N ARG A 70 -4.50 -14.05 13.11
CA ARG A 70 -4.63 -15.52 13.11
C ARG A 70 -3.76 -16.18 14.19
N SER A 71 -2.68 -15.55 14.64
CA SER A 71 -1.89 -16.04 15.78
C SER A 71 -2.50 -15.64 17.12
N GLU A 72 -3.09 -14.45 17.23
CA GLU A 72 -3.69 -13.98 18.49
C GLU A 72 -4.97 -14.74 18.87
N ARG A 73 -5.77 -15.18 17.88
CA ARG A 73 -6.94 -16.03 18.12
C ARG A 73 -6.61 -17.42 18.69
N LYS A 74 -5.37 -17.90 18.53
CA LYS A 74 -4.93 -19.17 19.14
C LYS A 74 -4.55 -19.02 20.61
N ASN A 75 -4.31 -17.80 21.08
CA ASN A 75 -3.94 -17.52 22.46
C ASN A 75 -5.15 -17.19 23.33
N ALA A 76 -6.27 -16.77 22.72
CA ALA A 76 -7.52 -16.51 23.44
C ALA A 76 -8.30 -17.78 23.84
N THR A 77 -8.00 -18.94 23.26
CA THR A 77 -8.64 -20.22 23.63
C THR A 77 -7.88 -20.97 24.74
N SER A 78 -6.76 -20.43 25.24
CA SER A 78 -5.92 -21.07 26.27
C SER A 78 -6.21 -20.63 27.71
N SER A 79 -7.09 -19.65 27.94
CA SER A 79 -7.29 -19.06 29.28
C SER A 79 -8.67 -19.33 29.91
N PHE A 80 -9.45 -20.28 29.38
CA PHE A 80 -10.80 -20.60 29.87
C PHE A 80 -10.99 -22.06 30.34
N ALA A 81 -9.92 -22.70 30.81
CA ALA A 81 -10.01 -23.96 31.53
C ALA A 81 -8.99 -23.93 32.68
N LEU A 82 -9.43 -23.50 33.86
CA LEU A 82 -8.98 -23.90 35.21
C LEU A 82 -9.62 -22.95 36.23
N SER A 83 -10.93 -23.10 36.43
CA SER A 83 -11.64 -22.62 37.62
C SER A 83 -12.95 -23.39 37.73
N ASN A 84 -12.85 -24.70 37.99
CA ASN A 84 -13.98 -25.47 38.49
C ASN A 84 -13.50 -26.75 39.20
N GLU A 85 -12.85 -26.58 40.35
CA GLU A 85 -12.74 -27.62 41.38
C GLU A 85 -12.89 -26.94 42.75
N PHE A 86 -14.14 -26.72 43.15
CA PHE A 86 -14.63 -26.83 44.53
C PHE A 86 -16.13 -27.13 44.50
#